data_AF-A0A8H8M4E6-F1
#
_entry.id   AF-A0A8H8M4E6-F1
#
_cell.length_a   1.000
_cell.length_b   1.000
_cell.length_c   1.000
_cell.angle_alpha   90.00
_cell.angle_beta   90.00
_cell.angle_gamma   90.00
#
_symmetry.space_group_name_H-M   'P 1'
#
loop_
_entity.id
_entity.type
_entity.pdbx_description
1 polymer ?
#
loop_
_entity_poly.entity_id
_entity_poly.type
_entity_poly.pdbx_seq_one_letter_code
_entity_poly.pdbx_strand_id
1 'polypeptide(L)'
;MATKLIQPMTNLCAILEQQQTMDDFPFSRYGKPSNLAEAASPANFLVNLFPALVKIPEWALWTDWKRTAREWREQQQHTVNYCYYRAKAKIGNGEGEASMIRSLLASAEGLGLNADEVDDYVKQTAIMLLIGHQIPKGAIIFGNVWAMSHDPDVYKDPETFDPDRYLSSNIPPPPAFGFGRRLCPGVHYTEAVLFIVVALILSTFNISPYEDFDEQGEPAKQGANKAV
;
A
#
# COMPACT_ATOMS: atom_id res chain seq x y z
N MET A 1 -36.38 21.47 -31.19
CA MET A 1 -35.81 22.20 -30.03
C MET A 1 -36.15 21.56 -28.67
N ALA A 2 -36.64 20.32 -28.62
CA ALA A 2 -37.06 19.65 -27.37
C ALA A 2 -36.00 18.68 -26.78
N THR A 3 -34.94 18.35 -27.52
CA THR A 3 -33.96 17.32 -27.11
C THR A 3 -32.89 17.83 -26.13
N LYS A 4 -32.79 19.15 -25.89
CA LYS A 4 -31.78 19.75 -24.99
C LYS A 4 -32.23 19.87 -23.52
N LEU A 5 -33.48 19.55 -23.20
CA LEU A 5 -34.03 19.63 -21.84
C LEU A 5 -34.18 18.26 -21.14
N ILE A 6 -33.97 17.15 -21.85
CA ILE A 6 -34.08 15.79 -21.29
C ILE A 6 -32.77 15.33 -20.61
N GLN A 7 -31.62 15.84 -21.07
CA GLN A 7 -30.29 15.54 -20.52
C GLN A 7 -30.11 15.89 -19.01
N PRO A 8 -30.58 17.05 -18.51
CA PRO A 8 -30.41 17.36 -17.08
C PRO A 8 -31.31 16.50 -16.17
N MET A 9 -32.44 15.99 -16.67
CA MET A 9 -33.33 15.11 -15.89
C MET A 9 -32.82 13.67 -15.79
N THR A 10 -32.16 13.15 -16.84
CA THR A 10 -31.51 11.84 -16.81
C THR A 10 -30.33 11.82 -15.84
N ASN A 11 -29.57 12.92 -15.77
CA ASN A 11 -28.49 13.08 -14.79
C ASN A 11 -29.02 13.18 -13.35
N LEU A 12 -30.16 13.84 -13.13
CA LEU A 12 -30.81 13.87 -11.81
C LEU A 12 -31.35 12.50 -11.40
N CYS A 13 -31.96 11.73 -12.31
CA CYS A 13 -32.36 10.34 -12.02
C CYS A 13 -31.15 9.44 -11.72
N ALA A 14 -30.04 9.57 -12.45
CA ALA A 14 -28.82 8.79 -12.19
C ALA A 14 -28.16 9.16 -10.85
N ILE A 15 -28.18 10.44 -10.48
CA ILE A 15 -27.71 10.93 -9.18
C ILE A 15 -28.65 10.47 -8.05
N LEU A 16 -29.97 10.50 -8.27
CA LEU A 16 -30.96 10.02 -7.31
C LEU A 16 -30.93 8.49 -7.17
N GLU A 17 -30.66 7.72 -8.22
CA GLU A 17 -30.41 6.27 -8.17
C GLU A 17 -29.07 5.96 -7.48
N GLN A 18 -28.02 6.78 -7.69
CA GLN A 18 -26.77 6.68 -6.92
C GLN A 18 -26.97 6.99 -5.44
N GLN A 19 -27.82 7.98 -5.10
CA GLN A 19 -28.16 8.27 -3.70
C GLN A 19 -29.05 7.18 -3.08
N GLN A 20 -30.07 6.69 -3.80
CA GLN A 20 -30.91 5.58 -3.34
C GLN A 20 -30.12 4.30 -3.13
N THR A 21 -29.14 4.01 -4.01
CA THR A 21 -28.27 2.83 -3.84
C THR A 21 -27.30 2.98 -2.68
N MET A 22 -26.88 4.20 -2.31
CA MET A 22 -26.08 4.48 -1.11
C MET A 22 -26.90 4.39 0.18
N ASP A 23 -28.18 4.74 0.18
CA ASP A 23 -29.06 4.61 1.35
C ASP A 23 -29.43 3.14 1.63
N ASP A 24 -29.39 2.28 0.61
CA ASP A 24 -29.59 0.83 0.70
C ASP A 24 -28.29 0.07 1.06
N PHE A 25 -27.15 0.76 1.24
CA PHE A 25 -25.93 0.11 1.71
C PHE A 25 -26.10 -0.29 3.18
N PRO A 26 -25.88 -1.55 3.53
CA PRO A 26 -26.07 -2.03 4.90
C PRO A 26 -24.89 -1.65 5.81
N PHE A 27 -24.24 -0.50 5.60
CA PHE A 27 -23.19 0.03 6.48
C PHE A 27 -23.72 0.12 7.92
N SER A 28 -24.96 0.59 8.08
CA SER A 28 -25.62 0.71 9.39
C SER A 28 -25.88 -0.65 10.07
N ARG A 29 -25.94 -1.75 9.32
CA ARG A 29 -26.32 -3.09 9.82
C ARG A 29 -25.13 -4.02 10.06
N TYR A 30 -24.03 -3.86 9.32
CA TYR A 30 -22.90 -4.81 9.36
C TYR A 30 -21.51 -4.19 9.49
N GLY A 31 -21.37 -2.85 9.54
CA GLY A 31 -20.06 -2.24 9.72
C GLY A 31 -20.18 -0.91 10.43
N LYS A 32 -20.09 -0.91 11.77
CA LYS A 32 -19.90 0.36 12.49
C LYS A 32 -18.51 0.89 12.15
N PRO A 33 -18.37 2.03 11.44
CA PRO A 33 -17.06 2.60 11.12
C PRO A 33 -16.27 2.98 12.40
N SER A 34 -16.96 3.12 13.53
CA SER A 34 -16.34 3.34 14.84
C SER A 34 -15.50 2.16 15.33
N ASN A 35 -15.80 0.92 14.95
CA ASN A 35 -15.13 -0.27 15.51
C ASN A 35 -13.62 -0.26 15.21
N LEU A 36 -13.18 0.19 14.03
CA LEU A 36 -11.75 0.24 13.70
C LEU A 36 -11.04 1.47 14.25
N ALA A 37 -11.72 2.63 14.30
CA ALA A 37 -11.20 3.79 15.02
C ALA A 37 -11.02 3.46 16.52
N GLU A 38 -11.94 2.67 17.06
CA GLU A 38 -11.90 2.14 18.41
C GLU A 38 -10.79 1.10 18.56
N ALA A 39 -10.61 0.19 17.58
CA ALA A 39 -9.52 -0.78 17.54
C ALA A 39 -8.13 -0.15 17.42
N ALA A 40 -7.99 0.94 16.67
CA ALA A 40 -6.71 1.59 16.39
C ALA A 40 -6.28 2.58 17.48
N SER A 41 -7.21 2.99 18.36
CA SER A 41 -6.87 3.80 19.52
C SER A 41 -6.04 2.97 20.51
N PRO A 42 -4.80 3.40 20.83
CA PRO A 42 -3.95 2.70 21.78
C PRO A 42 -4.58 2.57 23.17
N ALA A 43 -5.50 3.47 23.51
CA ALA A 43 -6.16 3.52 24.81
C ALA A 43 -7.33 2.54 24.97
N ASN A 44 -7.87 1.98 23.88
CA ASN A 44 -9.12 1.20 23.93
C ASN A 44 -8.88 -0.29 24.17
N PHE A 45 -7.72 -0.82 23.78
CA PHE A 45 -7.36 -2.22 24.01
C PHE A 45 -5.90 -2.34 24.46
N LEU A 46 -5.68 -3.02 25.59
CA LEU A 46 -4.32 -3.21 26.14
C LEU A 46 -3.36 -3.91 25.17
N VAL A 47 -3.88 -4.72 24.25
CA VAL A 47 -3.08 -5.40 23.21
C VAL A 47 -2.38 -4.40 22.27
N ASN A 48 -2.92 -3.19 22.11
CA ASN A 48 -2.31 -2.14 21.29
C ASN A 48 -1.08 -1.50 21.96
N LEU A 49 -1.06 -1.47 23.30
CA LEU A 49 0.08 -0.98 24.10
C LEU A 49 1.10 -2.09 24.35
N PHE A 50 0.62 -3.34 24.50
CA PHE A 50 1.45 -4.50 24.81
C PHE A 50 1.13 -5.66 23.85
N PRO A 51 1.78 -5.74 22.67
CA PRO A 51 1.49 -6.76 21.66
C PRO A 51 1.68 -8.20 22.16
N ALA A 52 2.51 -8.43 23.18
CA ALA A 52 2.71 -9.74 23.79
C ALA A 52 1.41 -10.36 24.34
N LEU A 53 0.41 -9.55 24.65
CA LEU A 53 -0.90 -9.99 25.16
C LEU A 53 -1.69 -10.84 24.14
N VAL A 54 -1.32 -10.84 22.86
CA VAL A 54 -1.91 -11.73 21.83
C VAL A 54 -1.82 -13.20 22.22
N LYS A 55 -0.76 -13.61 22.92
CA LYS A 55 -0.48 -15.02 23.26
C LYS A 55 -1.30 -15.57 24.43
N ILE A 56 -2.03 -14.71 25.16
CA ILE A 56 -2.81 -15.13 26.34
C ILE A 56 -4.03 -15.94 25.89
N PRO A 57 -4.31 -17.12 26.45
CA PRO A 57 -5.47 -17.92 26.06
C PRO A 57 -6.81 -17.26 26.43
N GLU A 58 -7.87 -17.57 25.67
CA GLU A 58 -9.18 -16.88 25.73
C GLU A 58 -9.98 -17.07 27.02
N TRP A 59 -9.64 -18.09 27.83
CA TRP A 59 -10.28 -18.30 29.12
C TRP A 59 -9.87 -17.25 30.16
N ALA A 60 -8.84 -16.45 29.89
CA ALA A 60 -8.38 -15.42 30.81
C ALA A 60 -9.37 -14.24 30.87
N LEU A 61 -9.73 -13.84 32.09
CA LEU A 61 -10.76 -12.84 32.43
C LEU A 61 -10.59 -11.43 31.79
N TRP A 62 -9.44 -11.15 31.17
CA TRP A 62 -9.09 -9.84 30.60
C TRP A 62 -8.97 -9.87 29.07
N THR A 63 -9.41 -10.96 28.43
CA THR A 63 -9.28 -11.18 26.98
C THR A 63 -10.58 -11.05 26.19
N ASP A 64 -11.59 -10.38 26.74
CA ASP A 64 -12.88 -10.11 26.07
C ASP A 64 -12.71 -9.44 24.68
N TRP A 65 -11.65 -8.65 24.52
CA TRP A 65 -11.25 -8.03 23.26
C TRP A 65 -11.01 -9.05 22.12
N LYS A 66 -10.68 -10.31 22.44
CA LYS A 66 -10.53 -11.37 21.43
C LYS A 66 -11.86 -11.76 20.79
N ARG A 67 -12.93 -11.80 21.58
CA ARG A 67 -14.30 -12.02 21.09
C ARG A 67 -14.74 -10.84 20.24
N THR A 68 -14.53 -9.62 20.74
CA THR A 68 -14.81 -8.38 20.00
C THR A 68 -14.07 -8.33 18.66
N ALA A 69 -12.78 -8.67 18.65
CA ALA A 69 -11.98 -8.70 17.42
C ALA A 69 -12.49 -9.73 16.40
N ARG A 70 -12.95 -10.91 16.83
CA ARG A 70 -13.56 -11.91 15.93
C ARG A 70 -14.87 -11.42 15.34
N GLU A 71 -15.78 -10.93 16.17
CA GLU A 71 -17.07 -10.40 15.72
C GLU A 71 -16.86 -9.26 14.71
N TRP A 72 -15.88 -8.38 14.98
CA TRP A 72 -15.54 -7.30 14.07
C TRP A 72 -14.90 -7.80 12.77
N ARG A 73 -14.05 -8.84 12.84
CA ARG A 73 -13.47 -9.47 11.64
C ARG A 73 -14.54 -10.08 10.74
N GLU A 74 -15.50 -10.80 11.32
CA GLU A 74 -16.61 -11.41 10.60
C GLU A 74 -17.49 -10.35 9.92
N GLN A 75 -17.81 -9.26 10.62
CA GLN A 75 -18.55 -8.11 10.11
C GLN A 75 -17.84 -7.44 8.91
N GLN A 76 -16.54 -7.21 9.04
CA GLN A 76 -15.72 -6.66 7.97
C GLN A 76 -15.69 -7.58 6.75
N GLN A 77 -15.45 -8.88 6.97
CA GLN A 77 -15.35 -9.86 5.90
C GLN A 77 -16.69 -10.03 5.16
N HIS A 78 -17.82 -10.01 5.87
CA HIS A 78 -19.15 -10.03 5.27
C HIS A 78 -19.40 -8.81 4.38
N THR A 79 -19.09 -7.61 4.89
CA THR A 79 -19.29 -6.35 4.16
C THR A 79 -18.46 -6.30 2.88
N VAL A 80 -17.19 -6.69 2.96
CA VAL A 80 -16.28 -6.76 1.80
C VAL A 80 -16.78 -7.74 0.77
N ASN A 81 -17.13 -8.96 1.18
CA ASN A 81 -17.63 -9.99 0.28
C ASN A 81 -18.90 -9.52 -0.42
N TYR A 82 -19.83 -8.92 0.31
CA TYR A 82 -21.07 -8.36 -0.26
C TYR A 82 -20.78 -7.32 -1.35
N CYS A 83 -19.93 -6.33 -1.05
CA CYS A 83 -19.56 -5.29 -2.00
C CYS A 83 -18.85 -5.86 -3.24
N TYR A 84 -17.91 -6.78 -3.01
CA TYR A 84 -17.14 -7.42 -4.05
C TYR A 84 -18.03 -8.22 -5.01
N TYR A 85 -18.88 -9.13 -4.49
CA TYR A 85 -19.74 -9.95 -5.33
C TYR A 85 -20.80 -9.13 -6.07
N ARG A 86 -21.33 -8.07 -5.44
CA ARG A 86 -22.25 -7.15 -6.11
C ARG A 86 -21.57 -6.40 -7.27
N ALA A 87 -20.33 -5.95 -7.08
CA ALA A 87 -19.55 -5.32 -8.14
C ALA A 87 -19.21 -6.29 -9.27
N LYS A 88 -18.79 -7.53 -8.94
CA LYS A 88 -18.49 -8.59 -9.91
C LYS A 88 -19.73 -8.95 -10.75
N ALA A 89 -20.91 -9.02 -10.13
CA ALA A 89 -22.19 -9.24 -10.82
C ALA A 89 -22.51 -8.11 -11.81
N LYS A 90 -22.35 -6.84 -11.41
CA LYS A 90 -22.56 -5.68 -12.32
C LYS A 90 -21.58 -5.66 -13.50
N ILE A 91 -20.32 -6.05 -13.28
CA ILE A 91 -19.33 -6.19 -14.35
C ILE A 91 -19.74 -7.30 -15.32
N GLY A 92 -20.19 -8.45 -14.81
CA GLY A 92 -20.68 -9.57 -15.62
C GLY A 92 -21.92 -9.22 -16.46
N ASN A 93 -22.80 -8.35 -15.95
CA ASN A 93 -23.99 -7.87 -16.66
C ASN A 93 -23.69 -6.78 -17.71
N GLY A 94 -22.44 -6.36 -17.88
CA GLY A 94 -22.06 -5.32 -18.83
C GLY A 94 -22.36 -3.88 -18.38
N GLU A 95 -22.91 -3.69 -17.17
CA GLU A 95 -23.30 -2.39 -16.59
C GLU A 95 -22.15 -1.69 -15.83
N GLY A 96 -20.96 -2.28 -15.81
CA GLY A 96 -19.79 -1.78 -15.09
C GLY A 96 -18.92 -0.83 -15.93
N GLU A 97 -19.36 0.41 -16.11
CA GLU A 97 -18.48 1.49 -16.59
C GLU A 97 -17.35 1.75 -15.58
N ALA A 98 -16.10 1.60 -16.02
CA ALA A 98 -14.85 2.00 -15.36
C ALA A 98 -14.83 1.95 -13.81
N SER A 99 -15.02 0.77 -13.20
CA SER A 99 -14.86 0.60 -11.76
C SER A 99 -13.41 0.23 -11.39
N MET A 100 -12.96 0.68 -10.22
CA MET A 100 -11.61 0.32 -9.72
C MET A 100 -11.44 -1.20 -9.61
N ILE A 101 -12.49 -1.93 -9.23
CA ILE A 101 -12.51 -3.40 -9.19
C ILE A 101 -12.23 -3.97 -10.58
N ARG A 102 -12.82 -3.42 -11.65
CA ARG A 102 -12.54 -3.86 -13.02
C ARG A 102 -11.09 -3.59 -13.43
N SER A 103 -10.55 -2.43 -13.08
CA SER A 103 -9.14 -2.11 -13.33
C SER A 103 -8.19 -3.02 -12.54
N LEU A 104 -8.52 -3.33 -11.28
CA LEU A 104 -7.74 -4.22 -10.43
C LEU A 104 -7.81 -5.67 -10.94
N LEU A 105 -8.99 -6.14 -11.37
CA LEU A 105 -9.15 -7.45 -12.00
C LEU A 105 -8.31 -7.56 -13.28
N ALA A 106 -8.38 -6.55 -14.16
CA ALA A 106 -7.57 -6.51 -15.38
C ALA A 106 -6.06 -6.40 -15.10
N SER A 107 -5.66 -5.76 -14.00
CA SER A 107 -4.25 -5.68 -13.61
C SER A 107 -3.76 -7.00 -13.00
N ALA A 108 -4.64 -7.69 -12.28
CA ALA A 108 -4.34 -8.98 -11.65
C ALA A 108 -4.18 -10.11 -12.68
N GLU A 109 -4.86 -10.03 -13.83
CA GLU A 109 -4.62 -10.92 -14.98
C GLU A 109 -3.15 -10.88 -15.46
N GLY A 110 -2.45 -9.77 -15.27
CA GLY A 110 -1.03 -9.61 -15.61
C GLY A 110 -0.04 -10.19 -14.59
N LEU A 111 -0.52 -10.62 -13.41
CA LEU A 111 0.33 -11.08 -12.29
C LEU A 111 0.49 -12.61 -12.24
N GLY A 112 -0.15 -13.36 -13.13
CA GLY A 112 -0.05 -14.83 -13.16
C GLY A 112 -0.73 -15.52 -11.97
N LEU A 113 -1.60 -14.83 -11.24
CA LEU A 113 -2.33 -15.35 -10.08
C LEU A 113 -3.48 -16.27 -10.49
N ASN A 114 -3.82 -17.22 -9.62
CA ASN A 114 -5.01 -18.04 -9.81
C ASN A 114 -6.31 -17.25 -9.48
N ALA A 115 -7.47 -17.75 -9.92
CA ALA A 115 -8.72 -17.01 -9.78
C ALA A 115 -9.09 -16.66 -8.32
N ASP A 116 -8.77 -17.54 -7.38
CA ASP A 116 -9.06 -17.33 -5.96
C ASP A 116 -8.09 -16.30 -5.33
N GLU A 117 -6.83 -16.31 -5.75
CA GLU A 117 -5.81 -15.32 -5.37
C GLU A 117 -6.12 -13.93 -5.94
N VAL A 118 -6.62 -13.86 -7.18
CA VAL A 118 -7.10 -12.60 -7.77
C VAL A 118 -8.29 -12.06 -6.97
N ASP A 119 -9.25 -12.92 -6.65
CA ASP A 119 -10.42 -12.53 -5.85
C ASP A 119 -9.99 -12.04 -4.46
N ASP A 120 -9.03 -12.71 -3.80
CA ASP A 120 -8.52 -12.29 -2.50
C ASP A 120 -7.73 -10.97 -2.60
N TYR A 121 -6.84 -10.82 -3.58
CA TYR A 121 -6.08 -9.59 -3.83
C TYR A 121 -6.99 -8.38 -4.06
N VAL A 122 -8.02 -8.55 -4.90
CA VAL A 122 -8.98 -7.48 -5.18
C VAL A 122 -9.83 -7.18 -3.95
N LYS A 123 -10.23 -8.19 -3.18
CA LYS A 123 -10.92 -7.99 -1.89
C LYS A 123 -10.04 -7.25 -0.89
N GLN A 124 -8.77 -7.58 -0.76
CA GLN A 124 -7.81 -6.90 0.14
C GLN A 124 -7.55 -5.45 -0.29
N THR A 125 -7.45 -5.19 -1.58
CA THR A 125 -7.31 -3.83 -2.10
C THR A 125 -8.61 -3.03 -1.90
N ALA A 126 -9.77 -3.67 -2.11
CA ALA A 126 -11.07 -3.07 -1.83
C ALA A 126 -11.31 -2.84 -0.34
N ILE A 127 -10.79 -3.73 0.54
CA ILE A 127 -10.75 -3.56 1.99
C ILE A 127 -10.05 -2.24 2.33
N MET A 128 -8.88 -1.94 1.74
CA MET A 128 -8.18 -0.67 1.99
C MET A 128 -9.05 0.57 1.67
N LEU A 129 -9.88 0.48 0.64
CA LEU A 129 -10.75 1.57 0.17
C LEU A 129 -12.08 1.65 0.93
N LEU A 130 -12.59 0.52 1.41
CA LEU A 130 -13.89 0.39 2.08
C LEU A 130 -13.77 0.47 3.61
N ILE A 131 -12.61 0.07 4.16
CA ILE A 131 -12.38 -0.22 5.58
C ILE A 131 -11.47 0.82 6.25
N GLY A 132 -11.39 2.01 5.64
CA GLY A 132 -11.37 3.20 6.48
C GLY A 132 -10.38 4.28 6.12
N HIS A 133 -10.38 4.74 4.87
CA HIS A 133 -10.48 6.18 4.61
C HIS A 133 -11.26 6.34 3.29
N GLN A 134 -12.39 7.07 3.32
CA GLN A 134 -12.76 7.81 2.11
C GLN A 134 -11.57 8.72 1.85
N ILE A 135 -10.79 8.48 0.80
CA ILE A 135 -9.81 9.46 0.33
C ILE A 135 -10.69 10.63 -0.16
N PRO A 136 -10.83 11.72 0.62
CA PRO A 136 -11.77 12.76 0.24
C PRO A 136 -11.39 13.26 -1.15
N LYS A 137 -12.38 13.66 -1.95
CA LYS A 137 -12.09 14.26 -3.25
C LYS A 137 -11.13 15.43 -3.04
N GLY A 138 -9.95 15.35 -3.64
CA GLY A 138 -8.89 16.35 -3.47
C GLY A 138 -7.83 16.03 -2.41
N ALA A 139 -7.87 14.85 -1.77
CA ALA A 139 -6.81 14.44 -0.86
C ALA A 139 -5.48 14.21 -1.61
N ILE A 140 -4.38 14.48 -0.91
CA ILE A 140 -3.03 14.23 -1.41
C ILE A 140 -2.59 12.85 -0.94
N ILE A 141 -2.16 12.01 -1.88
CA ILE A 141 -1.62 10.68 -1.60
C ILE A 141 -0.10 10.75 -1.72
N PHE A 142 0.60 10.28 -0.70
CA PHE A 142 2.06 10.19 -0.69
C PHE A 142 2.51 8.73 -0.84
N GLY A 143 3.34 8.48 -1.85
CA GLY A 143 4.06 7.22 -1.99
C GLY A 143 5.27 7.21 -1.06
N ASN A 144 5.30 6.29 -0.09
CA ASN A 144 6.46 6.13 0.80
C ASN A 144 7.55 5.28 0.12
N VAL A 145 8.35 5.93 -0.73
CA VAL A 145 9.45 5.29 -1.47
C VAL A 145 10.46 4.62 -0.54
N TRP A 146 10.72 5.21 0.63
CA TRP A 146 11.65 4.64 1.60
C TRP A 146 11.15 3.29 2.11
N ALA A 147 9.91 3.24 2.61
CA ALA A 147 9.31 2.00 3.11
C ALA A 147 9.20 0.93 2.01
N MET A 148 8.83 1.33 0.80
CA MET A 148 8.77 0.40 -0.34
C MET A 148 10.15 -0.18 -0.71
N SER A 149 11.22 0.60 -0.57
CA SER A 149 12.59 0.14 -0.84
C SER A 149 13.18 -0.72 0.28
N HIS A 150 12.55 -0.76 1.46
CA HIS A 150 13.00 -1.51 2.63
C HIS A 150 12.02 -2.62 3.03
N ASP A 151 11.15 -3.04 2.11
CA ASP A 151 10.22 -4.14 2.36
C ASP A 151 10.97 -5.47 2.45
N PRO A 152 11.00 -6.16 3.61
CA PRO A 152 11.71 -7.42 3.78
C PRO A 152 11.11 -8.58 2.98
N ASP A 153 9.85 -8.46 2.55
CA ASP A 153 9.20 -9.47 1.70
C ASP A 153 9.70 -9.39 0.24
N VAL A 154 10.27 -8.25 -0.15
CA VAL A 154 10.81 -7.99 -1.50
C VAL A 154 12.34 -8.02 -1.51
N TYR A 155 12.98 -7.37 -0.53
CA TYR A 155 14.42 -7.22 -0.43
C TYR A 155 14.93 -7.92 0.83
N LYS A 156 15.68 -9.00 0.67
CA LYS A 156 16.29 -9.72 1.79
C LYS A 156 17.30 -8.82 2.51
N ASP A 157 17.28 -8.71 3.84
CA ASP A 157 18.24 -7.87 4.58
C ASP A 157 18.32 -6.41 4.03
N PRO A 158 17.19 -5.66 3.98
CA PRO A 158 17.06 -4.41 3.23
C PRO A 158 17.96 -3.27 3.74
N GLU A 159 18.33 -3.31 5.02
CA GLU A 159 19.22 -2.34 5.66
C GLU A 159 20.69 -2.52 5.24
N THR A 160 21.03 -3.63 4.60
CA THR A 160 22.40 -3.91 4.14
C THR A 160 22.59 -3.41 2.71
N PHE A 161 23.62 -2.59 2.52
CA PHE A 161 24.08 -2.22 1.18
C PHE A 161 24.75 -3.43 0.51
N ASP A 162 23.97 -4.11 -0.32
CA ASP A 162 24.38 -5.27 -1.11
C ASP A 162 24.06 -5.01 -2.60
N PRO A 163 25.05 -4.59 -3.41
CA PRO A 163 24.87 -4.40 -4.84
C PRO A 163 24.55 -5.69 -5.59
N ASP A 164 25.05 -6.83 -5.12
CA ASP A 164 24.94 -8.12 -5.81
C ASP A 164 23.50 -8.66 -5.79
N ARG A 165 22.67 -8.15 -4.87
CA ARG A 165 21.24 -8.39 -4.81
C ARG A 165 20.55 -8.24 -6.17
N TYR A 166 20.97 -7.31 -7.00
CA TYR A 166 20.33 -7.01 -8.29
C TYR A 166 20.88 -7.83 -9.47
N LEU A 167 21.80 -8.78 -9.23
CA LEU A 167 22.30 -9.67 -10.29
C LEU A 167 21.26 -10.68 -10.78
N SER A 168 20.25 -10.98 -9.95
CA SER A 168 19.13 -11.84 -10.34
C SER A 168 17.98 -11.01 -10.93
N SER A 169 17.34 -11.51 -12.01
CA SER A 169 16.23 -10.82 -12.69
C SER A 169 14.92 -10.80 -11.90
N ASN A 170 14.85 -11.51 -10.77
CA ASN A 170 13.60 -11.71 -10.02
C ASN A 170 13.36 -10.63 -8.95
N ILE A 171 14.35 -9.78 -8.71
CA ILE A 171 14.25 -8.70 -7.72
C ILE A 171 13.90 -7.42 -8.50
N PRO A 172 12.76 -6.78 -8.18
CA PRO A 172 12.40 -5.54 -8.84
C PRO A 172 13.41 -4.44 -8.49
N PRO A 173 13.66 -3.49 -9.40
CA PRO A 173 14.47 -2.33 -9.08
C PRO A 173 13.76 -1.48 -8.00
N PRO A 174 14.53 -0.79 -7.14
CA PRO A 174 13.95 0.05 -6.11
C PRO A 174 13.13 1.19 -6.75
N PRO A 175 11.98 1.58 -6.16
CA PRO A 175 11.10 2.62 -6.69
C PRO A 175 11.67 4.05 -6.49
N ALA A 176 13.00 4.22 -6.50
CA ALA A 176 13.70 5.49 -6.29
C ALA A 176 13.31 6.56 -7.32
N PHE A 177 12.97 6.13 -8.53
CA PHE A 177 12.49 7.00 -9.62
C PHE A 177 10.96 7.15 -9.67
N GLY A 178 10.26 6.71 -8.62
CA GLY A 178 8.81 6.67 -8.56
C GLY A 178 8.22 5.43 -9.25
N PHE A 179 6.92 5.49 -9.55
CA PHE A 179 6.16 4.37 -10.08
C PHE A 179 4.92 4.83 -10.86
N GLY A 180 4.39 3.91 -11.67
CA GLY A 180 3.20 4.15 -12.50
C GLY A 180 3.44 5.15 -13.65
N ARG A 181 2.36 5.81 -14.11
CA ARG A 181 2.40 6.69 -15.29
C ARG A 181 3.29 7.95 -15.14
N ARG A 182 3.75 8.26 -13.93
CA ARG A 182 4.62 9.41 -13.63
C ARG A 182 6.02 8.97 -13.20
N LEU A 183 6.43 7.74 -13.56
CA LEU A 183 7.81 7.29 -13.43
C LEU A 183 8.76 8.35 -14.03
N CYS A 184 9.88 8.61 -13.35
CA CYS A 184 10.86 9.59 -13.81
C CYS A 184 11.26 9.33 -15.27
N PRO A 185 11.04 10.27 -16.20
CA PRO A 185 11.46 10.08 -17.59
C PRO A 185 12.99 10.04 -17.74
N GLY A 186 13.72 10.50 -16.72
CA GLY A 186 15.18 10.50 -16.70
C GLY A 186 15.81 9.18 -16.24
N VAL A 187 15.05 8.14 -15.90
CA VAL A 187 15.59 6.88 -15.34
C VAL A 187 16.73 6.32 -16.19
N HIS A 188 16.52 6.20 -17.50
CA HIS A 188 17.53 5.65 -18.43
C HIS A 188 18.76 6.56 -18.58
N TYR A 189 18.57 7.88 -18.52
CA TYR A 189 19.67 8.84 -18.56
C TYR A 189 20.51 8.73 -17.28
N THR A 190 19.85 8.72 -16.12
CA THR A 190 20.53 8.60 -14.83
C THR A 190 21.25 7.27 -14.67
N GLU A 191 20.65 6.16 -15.10
CA GLU A 191 21.29 4.84 -15.09
C GLU A 191 22.58 4.82 -15.93
N ALA A 192 22.51 5.33 -17.17
CA ALA A 192 23.68 5.40 -18.05
C ALA A 192 24.77 6.33 -17.50
N VAL A 193 24.39 7.51 -17.02
CA VAL A 193 25.34 8.49 -16.47
C VAL A 193 25.98 7.96 -15.19
N LEU A 194 25.20 7.37 -14.27
CA LEU A 194 25.72 6.83 -13.03
C LEU A 194 26.72 5.70 -13.29
N PHE A 195 26.40 4.81 -14.24
CA PHE A 195 27.33 3.77 -14.67
C PHE A 195 28.65 4.35 -15.18
N ILE A 196 28.60 5.34 -16.07
CA ILE A 196 29.79 6.00 -16.61
C ILE A 196 30.59 6.67 -15.51
N VAL A 197 29.94 7.41 -14.60
CA VAL A 197 30.60 8.12 -13.50
C VAL A 197 31.30 7.14 -12.56
N VAL A 198 30.62 6.06 -12.15
CA VAL A 198 31.22 5.04 -11.28
C VAL A 198 32.39 4.34 -11.97
N ALA A 199 32.23 3.94 -13.24
CA ALA A 199 33.31 3.33 -14.02
C ALA A 199 34.53 4.25 -14.16
N LEU A 200 34.30 5.55 -14.43
CA LEU A 200 35.36 6.53 -14.50
C LEU A 200 36.08 6.67 -13.16
N ILE A 201 35.33 6.86 -12.06
CA ILE A 201 35.89 6.98 -10.72
C ILE A 201 36.78 5.79 -10.39
N LEU A 202 36.29 4.57 -10.62
CA LEU A 202 37.04 3.34 -10.36
C LEU A 202 38.25 3.15 -11.29
N SER A 203 38.19 3.68 -12.51
CA SER A 203 39.30 3.59 -13.47
C SER A 203 40.41 4.61 -13.25
N THR A 204 40.07 5.81 -12.75
CA THR A 204 41.02 6.93 -12.64
C THR A 204 41.55 7.16 -11.24
N PHE A 205 40.81 6.76 -10.20
CA PHE A 205 41.18 7.00 -8.81
C PHE A 205 41.40 5.69 -8.05
N ASN A 206 42.36 5.71 -7.13
CA ASN A 206 42.48 4.70 -6.09
C ASN A 206 41.79 5.23 -4.84
N ILE A 207 40.67 4.60 -4.45
CA ILE A 207 39.85 5.07 -3.33
C ILE A 207 40.38 4.44 -2.04
N SER A 208 40.71 5.28 -1.06
CA SER A 208 41.06 4.86 0.30
C SER A 208 40.06 5.44 1.31
N PRO A 209 39.98 4.87 2.53
CA PRO A 209 39.26 5.50 3.62
C PRO A 209 39.73 6.95 3.83
N TYR A 210 38.80 7.81 4.24
CA TYR A 210 39.15 9.16 4.66
C TYR A 210 39.99 9.08 5.95
N GLU A 211 41.13 9.77 5.95
CA GLU A 211 41.97 9.96 7.12
C GLU A 211 41.83 11.42 7.56
N ASP A 212 41.51 11.64 8.84
CA ASP A 212 41.61 12.97 9.41
C ASP A 212 43.09 13.34 9.52
N PHE A 213 43.43 14.56 9.11
CA PHE A 213 44.78 15.11 9.28
C PHE A 213 44.74 16.16 10.38
N ASP A 214 45.74 16.14 11.27
CA ASP A 214 45.90 17.21 12.26
C ASP A 214 46.35 18.52 11.60
N GLU A 215 46.46 19.61 12.39
CA GLU A 215 46.91 20.92 11.90
C GLU A 215 48.34 20.89 11.31
N GLN A 216 49.08 19.80 11.55
CA GLN A 216 50.44 19.56 11.07
C GLN A 216 50.49 18.67 9.82
N GLY A 217 49.35 18.13 9.36
CA GLY A 217 49.24 17.31 8.16
C GLY A 217 49.57 15.83 8.38
N GLU A 218 49.65 15.38 9.63
CA GLU A 218 49.87 13.97 9.98
C GLU A 218 48.52 13.25 10.18
N PRO A 219 48.41 11.95 9.83
CA PRO A 219 47.18 11.20 10.02
C PRO A 219 46.86 11.13 11.52
N ALA A 220 45.72 11.70 11.90
CA ALA A 220 45.21 11.69 13.25
C ALA A 220 45.07 10.24 13.71
N LYS A 221 45.73 9.88 14.82
CA LYS A 221 45.71 8.51 15.36
C LYS A 221 44.26 8.08 15.53
N GLN A 222 43.85 7.05 14.77
CA GLN A 222 42.52 6.46 14.82
C GLN A 222 42.15 6.11 16.27
N GLY A 223 41.39 6.99 16.92
CA GLY A 223 40.62 6.65 18.10
C GLY A 223 39.44 5.81 17.62
N ALA A 224 39.37 4.58 18.10
CA ALA A 224 38.35 3.60 17.73
C ALA A 224 36.93 4.19 17.66
N ASN A 225 36.32 4.04 16.48
CA ASN A 225 34.89 4.08 16.16
C ASN A 225 34.06 5.31 16.55
N LYS A 226 33.47 5.94 15.53
CA LYS A 226 32.01 6.16 15.50
C LYS A 226 31.47 5.85 14.11
N ALA A 227 31.08 4.59 13.92
CA ALA A 227 30.01 4.27 12.99
C ALA A 227 28.74 4.98 13.48
N VAL A 228 28.11 5.75 12.60
CA VAL A 228 26.73 6.24 12.73
C VAL A 228 25.96 5.68 11.56
#